data_AF-A0A5J4N7S3-F1
#
_entry.id   AF-A0A5J4N7S3-F1
#
_cell.length_a   1.000
_cell.length_b   1.000
_cell.length_c   1.000
_cell.angle_alpha   90.00
_cell.angle_beta   90.00
_cell.angle_gamma   90.00
#
_symmetry.space_group_name_H-M   'P 1'
#
loop_
_entity.id
_entity.type
_entity.pdbx_description
1 polymer ?
#
loop_
_entity_poly.entity_id
_entity_poly.type
_entity_poly.pdbx_seq_one_letter_code
_entity_poly.pdbx_strand_id
1 'polypeptide(L)'
;MADKLEGLDNGLRLTEMKRENSKCRTVTILKDEKQKHLALLPREYETENGVIPCLKFDDIVKYLGLQFNWKGRLPVKSTVKAADMLDSLSRAPLKPHQRTTLRKLDRLIRDSVRGWLRLPKDTTLDFIHSKIDDHSLGIPSLETVLPLEQRAKVEGLVNSVTPAVANTVQCKAVMSDIEVVNVPVLFYVKPVGWNSEEEAAWNEVLVKTHDGADLINVEVDKAGFYWVHNPQLVFLRLFIRGLQLRGGLLNTKVRISRCNRRASDDLRCRGLCGCFGSVGHILQKCALTHEARCARHNRVVQTVGKMLSA
;
A
#
# COMPACT_ATOMS: atom_id res chain seq x y z
N MET A 1 19.27 -36.62 19.43
CA MET A 1 17.92 -36.00 19.50
C MET A 1 16.99 -36.88 20.32
N ALA A 2 17.05 -38.21 20.15
CA ALA A 2 16.38 -39.18 21.02
C ALA A 2 16.64 -38.94 22.52
N ASP A 3 17.91 -38.79 22.93
CA ASP A 3 18.28 -38.55 24.34
C ASP A 3 17.68 -37.26 24.93
N LYS A 4 17.45 -36.24 24.09
CA LYS A 4 16.81 -34.98 24.52
C LYS A 4 15.29 -35.14 24.69
N LEU A 5 14.66 -35.98 23.88
CA LEU A 5 13.23 -36.31 24.01
C LEU A 5 12.99 -37.16 25.26
N GLU A 6 13.86 -38.14 25.51
CA GLU A 6 13.81 -38.98 26.70
C GLU A 6 14.04 -38.15 27.99
N GLY A 7 15.02 -37.23 27.98
CA GLY A 7 15.23 -36.29 29.08
C GLY A 7 14.03 -35.37 29.34
N LEU A 8 13.34 -34.92 28.27
CA LEU A 8 12.12 -34.12 28.39
C LEU A 8 10.96 -34.92 28.98
N ASP A 9 10.76 -36.15 28.51
CA ASP A 9 9.68 -37.02 28.99
C ASP A 9 9.89 -37.40 30.47
N ASN A 10 11.14 -37.63 30.89
CA ASN A 10 11.49 -37.83 32.30
C ASN A 10 11.20 -36.57 33.15
N GLY A 11 11.52 -35.38 32.64
CA GLY A 11 11.21 -34.13 33.34
C GLY A 11 9.71 -33.88 33.48
N LEU A 12 8.93 -34.15 32.44
CA LEU A 12 7.46 -34.00 32.47
C LEU A 12 6.80 -34.98 33.44
N ARG A 13 7.33 -36.21 33.54
CA ARG A 13 6.89 -37.23 34.50
C ARG A 13 7.02 -36.77 35.95
N LEU A 14 8.14 -36.12 36.29
CA LEU A 14 8.36 -35.58 37.65
C LEU A 14 7.32 -34.51 38.03
N THR A 15 6.72 -33.84 37.04
CA THR A 15 5.68 -32.83 37.23
C THR A 15 4.26 -33.34 36.97
N GLU A 16 4.08 -34.67 36.87
CA GLU A 16 2.80 -35.32 36.54
C GLU A 16 2.17 -34.89 35.21
N MET A 17 2.96 -34.32 34.30
CA MET A 17 2.51 -33.89 32.98
C MET A 17 2.84 -34.95 31.93
N LYS A 18 1.97 -35.07 30.92
CA LYS A 18 2.15 -35.98 29.79
C LYS A 18 2.19 -35.20 28.49
N ARG A 19 3.07 -35.63 27.58
CA ARG A 19 3.19 -35.04 26.25
C ARG A 19 2.10 -35.58 25.33
N GLU A 20 1.44 -34.67 24.61
CA GLU A 20 0.42 -34.98 23.61
C GLU A 20 1.09 -35.09 22.22
N ASN A 21 1.34 -36.33 21.77
CA ASN A 21 2.07 -36.60 20.54
C ASN A 21 1.39 -36.07 19.27
N SER A 22 0.05 -35.96 19.27
CA SER A 22 -0.71 -35.41 18.15
C SER A 22 -0.43 -33.91 17.87
N LYS A 23 -0.06 -33.16 18.92
CA LYS A 23 0.28 -31.73 18.85
C LYS A 23 1.77 -31.48 18.64
N CYS A 24 2.61 -32.49 18.82
CA CYS A 24 4.05 -32.42 18.61
C CYS A 24 4.41 -32.64 17.13
N ARG A 25 5.44 -31.94 16.66
CA ARG A 25 6.02 -32.12 15.32
C ARG A 25 7.52 -32.08 15.41
N THR A 26 8.18 -32.95 14.66
CA THR A 26 9.65 -33.03 14.58
C THR A 26 10.12 -32.59 13.20
N VAL A 27 11.29 -31.95 13.16
CA VAL A 27 11.96 -31.57 11.92
C VAL A 27 13.42 -31.99 12.06
N THR A 28 13.87 -32.89 11.17
CA THR A 28 15.28 -33.27 11.10
C THR A 28 15.88 -32.66 9.84
N ILE A 29 16.73 -31.65 10.01
CA ILE A 29 17.43 -30.97 8.92
C ILE A 29 18.85 -31.52 8.86
N LEU A 30 19.20 -32.15 7.74
CA LEU A 30 20.57 -32.55 7.44
C LEU A 30 21.20 -31.52 6.51
N LYS A 31 22.48 -31.24 6.74
CA LYS A 31 23.30 -30.41 5.86
C LYS A 31 24.21 -31.32 5.05
N ASP A 32 24.10 -31.26 3.73
CA ASP A 32 25.12 -31.81 2.85
C ASP A 32 26.25 -30.77 2.73
N GLU A 33 27.39 -31.06 3.35
CA GLU A 33 28.54 -30.16 3.36
C GLU A 33 29.19 -30.00 1.99
N LYS A 34 29.09 -31.03 1.12
CA LYS A 34 29.71 -31.00 -0.21
C LYS A 34 28.90 -30.15 -1.18
N GLN A 35 27.58 -30.30 -1.18
CA GLN A 35 26.70 -29.52 -2.06
C GLN A 35 26.17 -28.22 -1.43
N LYS A 36 26.47 -27.95 -0.15
CA LYS A 36 25.93 -26.81 0.61
C LYS A 36 24.39 -26.77 0.61
N HIS A 37 23.76 -27.93 0.52
CA HIS A 37 22.30 -28.06 0.52
C HIS A 37 21.80 -28.48 1.90
N LEU A 38 20.57 -28.09 2.23
CA LEU A 38 19.85 -28.56 3.41
C LEU A 38 18.73 -29.50 2.95
N ALA A 39 18.70 -30.72 3.49
CA ALA A 39 17.69 -31.72 3.20
C ALA A 39 16.85 -31.98 4.45
N LEU A 40 15.53 -32.07 4.28
CA LEU A 40 14.64 -32.57 5.31
C LEU A 40 14.65 -34.10 5.26
N LEU A 41 15.00 -34.74 6.36
CA LEU A 41 14.90 -36.19 6.46
C LEU A 41 13.64 -36.53 7.26
N PRO A 42 12.65 -37.22 6.64
CA PRO A 42 11.47 -37.68 7.36
C PRO A 42 11.90 -38.77 8.34
N ARG A 43 12.14 -38.38 9.59
CA ARG A 43 12.36 -39.29 10.71
C ARG A 43 11.21 -39.17 11.66
N GLU A 44 10.53 -40.30 11.84
CA GLU A 44 9.57 -40.48 12.90
C GLU A 44 10.31 -40.83 14.19
N TYR A 45 9.83 -40.31 15.32
CA TYR A 45 10.41 -40.60 16.63
C TYR A 45 9.37 -41.35 17.44
N GLU A 46 9.72 -42.58 17.82
CA GLU A 46 8.91 -43.40 18.69
C GLU A 46 9.12 -42.96 20.14
N THR A 47 8.04 -42.93 20.90
CA THR A 47 8.03 -42.62 22.32
C THR A 47 6.99 -43.49 23.01
N GLU A 48 7.07 -43.59 24.33
CA GLU A 48 6.16 -44.44 25.11
C GLU A 48 4.67 -44.14 24.88
N ASN A 49 4.32 -42.90 24.49
CA ASN A 49 2.95 -42.48 24.20
C ASN A 49 2.59 -42.47 22.69
N GLY A 50 3.38 -43.15 21.84
CA GLY A 50 3.18 -43.25 20.39
C GLY A 50 4.22 -42.51 19.54
N VAL A 51 3.98 -42.45 18.23
CA VAL A 51 4.91 -41.89 17.23
C VAL A 51 4.68 -40.38 17.08
N ILE A 52 5.75 -39.58 17.14
CA ILE A 52 5.67 -38.15 16.80
C ILE A 52 5.76 -38.01 15.27
N PRO A 53 4.74 -37.42 14.61
CA PRO A 53 4.77 -37.26 13.18
C PRO A 53 5.82 -36.23 12.76
N CYS A 54 6.62 -36.59 11.75
CA CYS A 54 7.55 -35.65 11.13
C CYS A 54 6.79 -34.59 10.33
N LEU A 55 7.29 -33.36 10.33
CA LEU A 55 6.78 -32.29 9.48
C LEU A 55 7.12 -32.58 8.02
N LYS A 56 6.12 -32.64 7.14
CA LYS A 56 6.30 -32.76 5.69
C LYS A 56 6.65 -31.40 5.07
N PHE A 57 7.05 -31.42 3.80
CA PHE A 57 7.43 -30.21 3.06
C PHE A 57 6.30 -29.18 2.98
N ASP A 58 5.06 -29.63 2.78
CA ASP A 58 3.86 -28.78 2.66
C ASP A 58 3.13 -28.55 3.99
N ASP A 59 3.59 -29.16 5.08
CA ASP A 59 2.90 -29.04 6.36
C ASP A 59 3.11 -27.63 6.96
N ILE A 60 2.01 -27.09 7.49
CA ILE A 60 1.97 -25.79 8.17
C ILE A 60 1.60 -26.01 9.63
N VAL A 61 2.46 -25.56 10.54
CA VAL A 61 2.22 -25.61 11.99
C VAL A 61 1.87 -24.24 12.53
N LYS A 62 0.83 -24.17 13.36
CA LYS A 62 0.45 -22.95 14.07
C LYS A 62 1.11 -22.92 15.45
N TYR A 63 1.89 -21.90 15.74
CA TYR A 63 2.50 -21.67 17.04
C TYR A 63 2.24 -20.23 17.50
N LEU A 64 1.58 -20.06 18.65
CA LEU A 64 1.19 -18.75 19.20
C LEU A 64 0.45 -17.84 18.18
N GLY A 65 -0.39 -18.44 17.34
CA GLY A 65 -1.14 -17.71 16.31
C GLY A 65 -0.38 -17.44 15.01
N LEU A 66 0.92 -17.75 14.95
CA LEU A 66 1.75 -17.62 13.76
C LEU A 66 1.86 -18.96 13.03
N GLN A 67 1.94 -18.91 11.70
CA GLN A 67 2.13 -20.10 10.87
C GLN A 67 3.60 -20.29 10.54
N PHE A 68 4.08 -21.52 10.67
CA PHE A 68 5.45 -21.94 10.39
C PHE A 68 5.46 -23.12 9.43
N ASN A 69 6.41 -23.13 8.52
CA ASN A 69 6.82 -24.30 7.77
C ASN A 69 8.24 -24.70 8.19
N TRP A 70 8.79 -25.72 7.54
CA TRP A 70 10.16 -26.18 7.79
C TRP A 70 11.24 -25.11 7.54
N LYS A 71 11.00 -24.12 6.68
CA LYS A 71 11.92 -22.98 6.43
C LYS A 71 11.82 -21.90 7.50
N GLY A 72 10.73 -21.87 8.27
CA GLY A 72 10.49 -20.89 9.32
C GLY A 72 9.11 -20.25 9.20
N ARG A 73 9.02 -18.98 9.60
CA ARG A 73 7.74 -18.27 9.67
C ARG A 73 7.20 -18.03 8.26
N LEU A 74 5.98 -18.49 8.02
CA LEU A 74 5.25 -18.16 6.80
C LEU A 74 4.74 -16.73 6.89
N PRO A 75 5.04 -15.87 5.90
CA PRO A 75 4.39 -14.58 5.80
C PRO A 75 2.92 -14.83 5.47
N VAL A 76 2.02 -14.39 6.35
CA VAL A 76 0.59 -14.37 6.03
C VAL A 76 0.43 -13.48 4.81
N LYS A 77 -0.07 -14.05 3.70
CA LYS A 77 -0.34 -13.27 2.49
C LYS A 77 -1.29 -12.14 2.87
N SER A 78 -0.88 -10.89 2.61
CA SER A 78 -1.68 -9.69 2.90
C SER A 78 -3.06 -9.77 2.26
N THR A 79 -3.20 -10.50 1.16
CA THR A 79 -4.45 -10.73 0.43
C THR A 79 -5.50 -11.48 1.24
N VAL A 80 -5.13 -12.51 1.99
CA VAL A 80 -6.08 -13.28 2.82
C VAL A 80 -6.61 -12.40 3.95
N LYS A 81 -5.69 -11.70 4.63
CA LYS A 81 -6.06 -10.78 5.71
C LYS A 81 -6.92 -9.62 5.22
N ALA A 82 -6.65 -9.10 4.02
CA ALA A 82 -7.46 -8.07 3.39
C ALA A 82 -8.85 -8.60 3.02
N ALA A 83 -8.95 -9.82 2.47
CA ALA A 83 -10.22 -10.47 2.17
C ALA A 83 -11.08 -10.66 3.43
N ASP A 84 -10.49 -11.14 4.53
CA ASP A 84 -11.19 -11.28 5.81
C ASP A 84 -11.70 -9.94 6.35
N MET A 85 -10.88 -8.88 6.23
CA MET A 85 -11.28 -7.52 6.61
C MET A 85 -12.41 -6.99 5.72
N LEU A 86 -12.38 -7.25 4.42
CA LEU A 86 -13.42 -6.82 3.48
C LEU A 86 -14.73 -7.57 3.70
N ASP A 87 -14.69 -8.88 3.92
CA ASP A 87 -15.89 -9.68 4.26
C ASP A 87 -16.53 -9.20 5.57
N SER A 88 -15.70 -8.87 6.57
CA SER A 88 -16.17 -8.28 7.83
C SER A 88 -16.85 -6.90 7.63
N LEU A 89 -16.35 -6.08 6.70
CA LEU A 89 -16.91 -4.77 6.40
C LEU A 89 -18.19 -4.86 5.55
N SER A 90 -18.28 -5.83 4.65
CA SER A 90 -19.45 -6.00 3.78
C SER A 90 -20.70 -6.42 4.53
N ARG A 91 -20.56 -7.03 5.72
CA ARG A 91 -21.67 -7.61 6.49
C ARG A 91 -22.34 -6.64 7.48
N ALA A 92 -21.77 -5.47 7.73
CA ALA A 92 -22.25 -4.57 8.78
C ALA A 92 -22.17 -3.09 8.38
N PRO A 93 -23.09 -2.24 8.87
CA PRO A 93 -23.01 -0.78 8.69
C PRO A 93 -21.72 -0.22 9.35
N LEU A 94 -21.10 0.79 8.71
CA LEU A 94 -19.78 1.36 9.07
C LEU A 94 -19.80 2.10 10.40
N LYS A 95 -19.77 1.33 11.49
CA LYS A 95 -19.61 1.87 12.85
C LYS A 95 -18.20 2.45 13.05
N PRO A 96 -17.98 3.35 14.03
CA PRO A 96 -16.68 3.99 14.26
C PRO A 96 -15.48 3.03 14.37
N HIS A 97 -15.67 1.84 14.95
CA HIS A 97 -14.63 0.83 15.04
C HIS A 97 -14.17 0.32 13.66
N GLN A 98 -15.06 0.29 12.66
CA GLN A 98 -14.76 -0.14 11.31
C GLN A 98 -13.89 0.87 10.55
N ARG A 99 -13.91 2.16 10.92
CA ARG A 99 -12.97 3.17 10.36
C ARG A 99 -11.51 2.79 10.60
N THR A 100 -11.21 2.17 11.74
CA THR A 100 -9.84 1.69 12.01
C THR A 100 -9.43 0.51 11.12
N THR A 101 -10.40 -0.30 10.68
CA THR A 101 -10.19 -1.39 9.71
C THR A 101 -9.94 -0.82 8.31
N LEU A 102 -10.69 0.22 7.91
CA LEU A 102 -10.46 0.94 6.65
C LEU A 102 -9.04 1.51 6.58
N ARG A 103 -8.57 2.17 7.64
CA ARG A 103 -7.18 2.63 7.76
C ARG A 103 -6.15 1.52 7.55
N LYS A 104 -6.44 0.30 8.05
CA LYS A 104 -5.54 -0.85 7.87
C LYS A 104 -5.56 -1.32 6.42
N LEU A 105 -6.71 -1.36 5.78
CA LEU A 105 -6.85 -1.69 4.36
C LEU A 105 -6.12 -0.67 3.49
N ASP A 106 -6.29 0.63 3.73
CA ASP A 106 -5.58 1.69 3.00
C ASP A 106 -4.07 1.55 3.11
N ARG A 107 -3.54 1.13 4.26
CA ARG A 107 -2.11 0.81 4.41
C ARG A 107 -1.70 -0.39 3.56
N LEU A 108 -2.47 -1.48 3.59
CA LEU A 108 -2.18 -2.68 2.80
C LEU A 108 -2.23 -2.41 1.30
N ILE A 109 -3.20 -1.61 0.84
CA ILE A 109 -3.32 -1.19 -0.56
C ILE A 109 -2.09 -0.38 -0.95
N ARG A 110 -1.76 0.68 -0.19
CA ARG A 110 -0.58 1.51 -0.47
C ARG A 110 0.72 0.71 -0.50
N ASP A 111 0.91 -0.21 0.44
CA ASP A 111 2.11 -1.04 0.49
C ASP A 111 2.21 -1.99 -0.71
N SER A 112 1.08 -2.56 -1.14
CA SER A 112 1.01 -3.41 -2.34
C SER A 112 1.30 -2.61 -3.60
N VAL A 113 0.68 -1.43 -3.74
CA VAL A 113 0.88 -0.50 -4.86
C VAL A 113 2.33 -0.05 -4.94
N ARG A 114 2.95 0.33 -3.81
CA ARG A 114 4.38 0.67 -3.76
C ARG A 114 5.26 -0.50 -4.21
N GLY A 115 4.91 -1.73 -3.82
CA GLY A 115 5.61 -2.94 -4.26
C GLY A 115 5.52 -3.16 -5.77
N TRP A 116 4.31 -3.10 -6.34
CA TRP A 116 4.07 -3.31 -7.77
C TRP A 116 4.74 -2.24 -8.63
N LEU A 117 4.58 -0.97 -8.25
CA LEU A 117 5.10 0.17 -8.99
C LEU A 117 6.53 0.53 -8.62
N ARG A 118 7.16 -0.23 -7.71
CA ARG A 118 8.53 0.03 -7.19
C ARG A 118 8.70 1.47 -6.70
N LEU A 119 7.68 1.98 -6.00
CA LEU A 119 7.71 3.33 -5.44
C LEU A 119 8.48 3.33 -4.10
N PRO A 120 9.25 4.38 -3.82
CA PRO A 120 9.86 4.59 -2.51
C PRO A 120 8.84 4.58 -1.36
N LYS A 121 9.27 4.18 -0.15
CA LYS A 121 8.41 4.18 1.04
C LYS A 121 8.01 5.58 1.51
N ASP A 122 8.82 6.59 1.17
CA ASP A 122 8.60 8.01 1.47
C ASP A 122 7.69 8.72 0.44
N THR A 123 7.05 7.98 -0.47
CA THR A 123 6.06 8.52 -1.41
C THR A 123 4.91 9.16 -0.63
N THR A 124 4.62 10.43 -0.97
CA THR A 124 3.54 11.22 -0.35
C THR A 124 2.20 10.52 -0.53
N LEU A 125 1.32 10.64 0.47
CA LEU A 125 -0.01 10.05 0.39
C LEU A 125 -0.87 10.79 -0.62
N ASP A 126 -0.64 12.08 -0.73
CA ASP A 126 -1.35 12.97 -1.64
C ASP A 126 -1.12 12.55 -3.09
N PHE A 127 0.10 12.14 -3.48
CA PHE A 127 0.36 11.60 -4.82
C PHE A 127 -0.35 10.26 -5.12
N ILE A 128 -0.66 9.48 -4.08
CA ILE A 128 -1.37 8.21 -4.23
C ILE A 128 -2.87 8.47 -4.37
N HIS A 129 -3.42 9.38 -3.56
CA HIS A 129 -4.86 9.59 -3.42
C HIS A 129 -5.44 10.68 -4.33
N SER A 130 -4.66 11.69 -4.72
CA SER A 130 -5.07 12.69 -5.69
C SER A 130 -5.46 12.06 -7.03
N LYS A 131 -6.39 12.70 -7.74
CA LYS A 131 -6.95 12.22 -9.01
C LYS A 131 -5.89 12.07 -10.10
N ILE A 132 -6.15 11.21 -11.08
CA ILE A 132 -5.26 11.04 -12.25
C ILE A 132 -5.17 12.34 -13.07
N ASP A 133 -6.30 13.06 -13.21
CA ASP A 133 -6.35 14.37 -13.86
C ASP A 133 -5.44 15.38 -13.14
N ASP A 134 -5.29 15.23 -11.81
CA ASP A 134 -4.38 16.01 -10.96
C ASP A 134 -2.98 15.38 -10.88
N HIS A 135 -2.54 14.77 -11.99
CA HIS A 135 -1.18 14.26 -12.18
C HIS A 135 -0.73 13.12 -11.26
N SER A 136 -1.69 12.44 -10.62
CA SER A 136 -1.44 11.48 -9.53
C SER A 136 -1.94 10.07 -9.86
N LEU A 137 -1.95 9.14 -8.88
CA LEU A 137 -2.36 7.75 -9.10
C LEU A 137 -3.87 7.52 -9.04
N GLY A 138 -4.65 8.39 -8.41
CA GLY A 138 -6.11 8.30 -8.32
C GLY A 138 -6.63 7.13 -7.50
N ILE A 139 -5.88 6.65 -6.52
CA ILE A 139 -6.35 5.55 -5.66
C ILE A 139 -7.19 6.14 -4.53
N PRO A 140 -8.50 5.85 -4.45
CA PRO A 140 -9.35 6.43 -3.42
C PRO A 140 -8.89 6.02 -2.01
N SER A 141 -8.98 6.96 -1.07
CA SER A 141 -8.80 6.68 0.35
C SER A 141 -10.09 6.07 0.90
N LEU A 142 -10.07 4.80 1.30
CA LEU A 142 -11.29 4.11 1.75
C LEU A 142 -11.82 4.72 3.06
N GLU A 143 -10.93 5.25 3.90
CA GLU A 143 -11.29 5.94 5.14
C GLU A 143 -12.25 7.12 4.91
N THR A 144 -12.10 7.84 3.80
CA THR A 144 -12.80 9.09 3.51
C THR A 144 -13.92 8.89 2.51
N VAL A 145 -13.64 8.19 1.40
CA VAL A 145 -14.61 7.94 0.33
C VAL A 145 -15.78 7.09 0.80
N LEU A 146 -15.55 6.02 1.58
CA LEU A 146 -16.65 5.13 1.96
C LEU A 146 -17.69 5.81 2.88
N PRO A 147 -17.31 6.57 3.92
CA PRO A 147 -18.28 7.35 4.69
C PRO A 147 -19.03 8.40 3.85
N LEU A 148 -18.33 9.08 2.92
CA LEU A 148 -18.96 10.08 2.04
C LEU A 148 -19.97 9.44 1.06
N GLU A 149 -19.63 8.29 0.49
CA GLU A 149 -20.54 7.50 -0.36
C GLU A 149 -21.75 6.98 0.42
N GLN A 150 -21.59 6.57 1.67
CA GLN A 150 -22.72 6.19 2.52
C GLN A 150 -23.64 7.37 2.80
N ARG A 151 -23.07 8.56 3.01
CA ARG A 151 -23.83 9.78 3.17
C ARG A 151 -24.62 10.12 1.91
N ALA A 152 -23.99 10.07 0.75
CA ALA A 152 -24.69 10.30 -0.53
C ALA A 152 -25.84 9.30 -0.74
N LYS A 153 -25.67 8.03 -0.36
CA LYS A 153 -26.74 7.02 -0.41
C LYS A 153 -27.91 7.35 0.52
N VAL A 154 -27.62 7.72 1.75
CA VAL A 154 -28.64 8.10 2.75
C VAL A 154 -29.38 9.36 2.32
N GLU A 155 -28.65 10.38 1.83
CA GLU A 155 -29.26 11.59 1.26
C GLU A 155 -30.15 11.26 0.05
N GLY A 156 -29.75 10.30 -0.79
CA GLY A 156 -30.58 9.78 -1.88
C GLY A 156 -31.86 9.08 -1.40
N LEU A 157 -31.81 8.33 -0.29
CA LEU A 157 -32.99 7.71 0.32
C LEU A 157 -33.97 8.76 0.87
N VAL A 158 -33.43 9.80 1.54
CA VAL A 158 -34.21 10.91 2.08
C VAL A 158 -34.88 11.71 0.96
N ASN A 159 -34.15 11.97 -0.13
CA ASN A 159 -34.63 12.76 -1.28
C ASN A 159 -35.33 11.90 -2.34
N SER A 160 -35.67 10.65 -2.04
CA SER A 160 -36.29 9.74 -3.00
C SER A 160 -37.69 10.21 -3.42
N VAL A 161 -37.95 10.19 -4.73
CA VAL A 161 -39.25 10.55 -5.32
C VAL A 161 -40.37 9.61 -4.86
N THR A 162 -40.05 8.35 -4.55
CA THR A 162 -41.02 7.35 -4.09
C THR A 162 -41.31 7.50 -2.60
N PRO A 163 -42.56 7.82 -2.18
CA PRO A 163 -42.89 8.07 -0.77
C PRO A 163 -42.66 6.85 0.15
N ALA A 164 -42.87 5.63 -0.37
CA ALA A 164 -42.62 4.41 0.40
C ALA A 164 -41.15 4.27 0.81
N VAL A 165 -40.22 4.68 -0.06
CA VAL A 165 -38.77 4.67 0.21
C VAL A 165 -38.40 5.81 1.15
N ALA A 166 -38.94 7.01 0.95
CA ALA A 166 -38.70 8.14 1.85
C ALA A 166 -39.19 7.84 3.28
N ASN A 167 -40.32 7.14 3.43
CA ASN A 167 -40.86 6.74 4.74
C ASN A 167 -40.00 5.68 5.46
N THR A 168 -39.12 4.95 4.76
CA THR A 168 -38.20 4.00 5.43
C THR A 168 -37.19 4.69 6.34
N VAL A 169 -36.94 5.99 6.13
CA VAL A 169 -36.09 6.81 7.00
C VAL A 169 -36.62 6.88 8.43
N GLN A 170 -37.94 6.73 8.63
CA GLN A 170 -38.57 6.72 9.94
C GLN A 170 -38.34 5.40 10.71
N CYS A 171 -37.82 4.37 10.04
CA CYS A 171 -37.49 3.12 10.72
C CYS A 171 -36.30 3.32 11.67
N LYS A 172 -36.45 2.84 12.91
CA LYS A 172 -35.43 2.99 13.98
C LYS A 172 -34.03 2.53 13.56
N ALA A 173 -33.92 1.46 12.76
CA ALA A 173 -32.65 0.98 12.24
C ALA A 173 -31.98 1.99 11.30
N VAL A 174 -32.75 2.56 10.37
CA VAL A 174 -32.25 3.55 9.41
C VAL A 174 -31.88 4.85 10.12
N MET A 175 -32.66 5.28 11.11
CA MET A 175 -32.31 6.44 11.94
C MET A 175 -30.96 6.28 12.64
N SER A 176 -30.69 5.11 13.22
CA SER A 176 -29.39 4.85 13.84
C SER A 176 -28.22 4.84 12.84
N ASP A 177 -28.46 4.39 11.61
CA ASP A 177 -27.45 4.45 10.55
C ASP A 177 -27.21 5.90 10.07
N ILE A 178 -28.27 6.71 9.98
CA ILE A 178 -28.19 8.15 9.65
C ILE A 178 -27.33 8.90 10.67
N GLU A 179 -27.51 8.63 11.97
CA GLU A 179 -26.69 9.24 13.02
C GLU A 179 -25.21 8.91 12.86
N VAL A 180 -24.88 7.67 12.52
CA VAL A 180 -23.49 7.22 12.30
C VAL A 180 -22.88 7.86 11.05
N VAL A 181 -23.68 8.01 9.99
CA VAL A 181 -23.26 8.58 8.71
C VAL A 181 -23.07 10.09 8.78
N ASN A 182 -23.86 10.79 9.60
CA ASN A 182 -23.73 12.24 9.80
C ASN A 182 -22.49 12.64 10.62
N VAL A 183 -21.73 11.69 11.14
CA VAL A 183 -20.45 11.98 11.81
C VAL A 183 -19.46 12.58 10.79
N PRO A 184 -18.93 13.79 11.04
CA PRO A 184 -18.07 14.48 10.07
C PRO A 184 -16.87 13.63 9.69
N VAL A 185 -16.58 13.62 8.39
CA VAL A 185 -15.37 13.00 7.83
C VAL A 185 -14.28 14.07 7.88
N LEU A 186 -13.17 13.75 8.54
CA LEU A 186 -12.06 14.68 8.71
C LEU A 186 -10.93 14.30 7.76
N PHE A 187 -10.56 15.21 6.87
CA PHE A 187 -9.35 15.14 6.07
C PHE A 187 -8.23 15.93 6.76
N TYR A 188 -7.26 15.22 7.34
CA TYR A 188 -6.25 15.72 8.28
C TYR A 188 -6.85 16.44 9.51
N VAL A 189 -7.43 17.62 9.31
CA VAL A 189 -8.10 18.46 10.32
C VAL A 189 -9.34 19.17 9.73
N LYS A 190 -9.48 19.24 8.41
CA LYS A 190 -10.61 19.93 7.75
C LYS A 190 -11.80 18.95 7.62
N PRO A 191 -13.03 19.34 8.00
CA PRO A 191 -14.21 18.55 7.70
C PRO A 191 -14.47 18.60 6.19
N VAL A 192 -14.75 17.44 5.60
CA VAL A 192 -15.09 17.29 4.19
C VAL A 192 -16.50 16.74 4.09
N GLY A 193 -17.34 17.39 3.30
CA GLY A 193 -18.75 17.02 3.12
C GLY A 193 -19.00 16.16 1.88
N TRP A 194 -18.16 16.31 0.85
CA TRP A 194 -18.39 15.74 -0.48
C TRP A 194 -17.12 15.14 -1.07
N ASN A 195 -17.25 14.14 -1.96
CA ASN A 195 -16.11 13.54 -2.65
C ASN A 195 -15.28 14.56 -3.43
N SER A 196 -15.94 15.49 -4.14
CA SER A 196 -15.25 16.52 -4.93
C SER A 196 -14.40 17.46 -4.05
N GLU A 197 -14.88 17.77 -2.85
CA GLU A 197 -14.13 18.57 -1.88
C GLU A 197 -12.92 17.79 -1.33
N GLU A 198 -13.06 16.48 -1.15
CA GLU A 198 -11.94 15.60 -0.79
C GLU A 198 -10.86 15.59 -1.87
N GLU A 199 -11.25 15.41 -3.14
CA GLU A 199 -10.36 15.39 -4.29
C GLU A 199 -9.57 16.70 -4.39
N ALA A 200 -10.26 17.84 -4.27
CA ALA A 200 -9.64 19.15 -4.25
C ALA A 200 -8.68 19.32 -3.07
N ALA A 201 -9.03 18.82 -1.89
CA ALA A 201 -8.19 18.90 -0.70
C ALA A 201 -6.90 18.08 -0.83
N TRP A 202 -6.97 16.88 -1.42
CA TRP A 202 -5.78 16.08 -1.73
C TRP A 202 -4.84 16.82 -2.68
N ASN A 203 -5.38 17.38 -3.76
CA ASN A 203 -4.58 18.15 -4.73
C ASN A 203 -3.96 19.41 -4.09
N GLU A 204 -4.71 20.14 -3.26
CA GLU A 204 -4.22 21.31 -2.52
C GLU A 204 -2.98 20.96 -1.67
N VAL A 205 -3.02 19.81 -0.98
CA VAL A 205 -1.88 19.35 -0.16
C VAL A 205 -0.73 18.90 -1.04
N LEU A 206 -0.99 18.15 -2.11
CA LEU A 206 0.04 17.67 -3.03
C LEU A 206 0.85 18.81 -3.64
N VAL A 207 0.17 19.83 -4.15
CA VAL A 207 0.77 21.02 -4.76
C VAL A 207 1.69 21.77 -3.77
N LYS A 208 1.32 21.81 -2.49
CA LYS A 208 2.14 22.43 -1.44
C LYS A 208 3.40 21.64 -1.13
N THR A 209 3.44 20.34 -1.46
CA THR A 209 4.64 19.53 -1.26
C THR A 209 5.73 19.90 -2.27
N HIS A 210 6.99 19.75 -1.89
CA HIS A 210 8.09 19.99 -2.83
C HIS A 210 8.07 19.04 -4.04
N ASP A 211 7.51 17.83 -3.89
CA ASP A 211 7.41 16.85 -4.96
C ASP A 211 6.29 17.18 -5.97
N GLY A 212 5.19 17.76 -5.47
CA GLY A 212 4.03 18.13 -6.28
C GLY A 212 3.99 19.59 -6.72
N ALA A 213 4.92 20.45 -6.28
CA ALA A 213 4.96 21.86 -6.65
C ALA A 213 5.09 22.11 -8.16
N ASP A 214 5.65 21.16 -8.92
CA ASP A 214 5.74 21.27 -10.37
C ASP A 214 4.43 20.88 -11.10
N LEU A 215 3.44 20.36 -10.36
CA LEU A 215 2.14 19.92 -10.85
C LEU A 215 1.07 21.04 -10.77
N ILE A 216 1.48 22.26 -10.41
CA ILE A 216 0.61 23.45 -10.26
C ILE A 216 -0.06 23.89 -11.58
N ASN A 217 0.37 23.35 -12.71
CA ASN A 217 -0.16 23.78 -14.01
C ASN A 217 -1.58 23.25 -14.23
N VAL A 218 -2.54 24.17 -14.24
CA VAL A 218 -3.99 23.92 -14.40
C VAL A 218 -4.38 23.59 -15.85
N GLU A 219 -3.52 23.91 -16.82
CA GLU A 219 -3.80 23.76 -18.26
C GLU A 219 -2.98 22.64 -18.92
N VAL A 220 -2.95 21.45 -18.29
CA VAL A 220 -2.35 20.29 -18.95
C VAL A 220 -3.42 19.56 -19.74
N ASP A 221 -3.20 19.40 -21.06
CA ASP A 221 -4.09 18.64 -21.92
C ASP A 221 -4.26 17.21 -21.40
N LYS A 222 -5.51 16.71 -21.47
CA LYS A 222 -5.89 15.38 -20.98
C LYS A 222 -5.06 14.27 -21.64
N ALA A 223 -4.58 14.51 -22.87
CA ALA A 223 -3.68 13.60 -23.58
C ALA A 223 -2.39 13.30 -22.78
N GLY A 224 -1.91 14.25 -21.97
CA GLY A 224 -0.75 14.07 -21.11
C GLY A 224 -0.92 12.97 -20.06
N PHE A 225 -2.15 12.59 -19.70
CA PHE A 225 -2.47 11.57 -18.70
C PHE A 225 -2.98 10.27 -19.31
N TYR A 226 -3.18 10.24 -20.62
CA TYR A 226 -3.79 9.10 -21.30
C TYR A 226 -3.05 7.78 -21.04
N TRP A 227 -1.72 7.83 -20.93
CA TRP A 227 -0.88 6.67 -20.62
C TRP A 227 -1.01 6.18 -19.16
N VAL A 228 -1.43 7.05 -18.23
CA VAL A 228 -1.72 6.67 -16.83
C VAL A 228 -3.06 5.94 -16.75
N HIS A 229 -4.07 6.44 -17.48
CA HIS A 229 -5.35 5.75 -17.65
C HIS A 229 -5.21 4.41 -18.38
N ASN A 230 -4.27 4.32 -19.32
CA ASN A 230 -4.09 3.15 -20.18
C ASN A 230 -2.67 2.57 -20.04
N PRO A 231 -2.37 1.87 -18.92
CA PRO A 231 -1.04 1.34 -18.66
C PRO A 231 -0.59 0.32 -19.70
N GLN A 232 -1.52 -0.35 -20.38
CA GLN A 232 -1.23 -1.27 -21.49
C GLN A 232 -0.53 -0.63 -22.70
N LEU A 233 -0.64 0.70 -22.88
CA LEU A 233 -0.05 1.40 -24.03
C LEU A 233 1.43 1.71 -23.85
N VAL A 234 1.98 1.50 -22.65
CA VAL A 234 3.37 1.84 -22.33
C VAL A 234 4.05 0.64 -21.69
N PHE A 235 5.29 0.36 -22.10
CA PHE A 235 6.09 -0.67 -21.46
C PHE A 235 6.16 -0.44 -19.95
N LEU A 236 5.95 -1.48 -19.14
CA LEU A 236 5.89 -1.40 -17.68
C LEU A 236 7.09 -0.65 -17.06
N ARG A 237 8.29 -0.82 -17.63
CA ARG A 237 9.49 -0.10 -17.18
C ARG A 237 9.37 1.42 -17.39
N LEU A 238 8.84 1.85 -18.53
CA LEU A 238 8.61 3.26 -18.84
C LEU A 238 7.46 3.82 -18.00
N PHE A 239 6.41 3.03 -17.79
CA PHE A 239 5.29 3.39 -16.91
C PHE A 239 5.78 3.70 -15.49
N ILE A 240 6.53 2.76 -14.88
CA ILE A 240 7.11 2.93 -13.54
C ILE A 240 8.03 4.16 -13.48
N ARG A 241 8.92 4.32 -14.46
CA ARG A 241 9.85 5.47 -14.49
C ARG A 241 9.12 6.79 -14.72
N GLY A 242 8.08 6.80 -15.53
CA GLY A 242 7.22 7.95 -15.78
C GLY A 242 6.51 8.39 -14.51
N LEU A 243 5.95 7.45 -13.73
CA LEU A 243 5.33 7.75 -12.44
C LEU A 243 6.34 8.26 -11.42
N GLN A 244 7.51 7.62 -11.32
CA GLN A 244 8.58 8.09 -10.43
C GLN A 244 9.05 9.50 -10.79
N LEU A 245 9.11 9.81 -12.08
CA LEU A 245 9.46 11.13 -12.56
C LEU A 245 8.38 12.17 -12.23
N ARG A 246 7.11 11.84 -12.47
CA ARG A 246 5.97 12.75 -12.21
C ARG A 246 5.77 13.04 -10.74
N GLY A 247 5.81 12.02 -9.88
CA GLY A 247 5.63 12.20 -8.43
C GLY A 247 6.87 12.76 -7.72
N GLY A 248 7.87 13.27 -8.43
CA GLY A 248 9.11 13.77 -7.80
C GLY A 248 9.89 12.70 -7.01
N LEU A 249 9.70 11.42 -7.35
CA LEU A 249 10.20 10.27 -6.58
C LEU A 249 11.64 9.86 -6.94
N LEU A 250 12.29 10.60 -7.84
CA LEU A 250 13.68 10.37 -8.18
C LEU A 250 14.60 10.84 -7.04
N ASN A 251 15.74 10.18 -6.91
CA ASN A 251 16.74 10.50 -5.90
C ASN A 251 17.32 11.89 -6.14
N THR A 252 16.89 12.83 -5.31
CA THR A 252 17.35 14.22 -5.30
C THR A 252 17.83 14.61 -3.90
N LYS A 253 18.60 15.69 -3.78
CA LYS A 253 19.13 16.13 -2.47
C LYS A 253 18.01 16.45 -1.49
N VAL A 254 16.98 17.13 -1.98
CA VAL A 254 15.75 17.45 -1.22
C VAL A 254 15.03 16.18 -0.76
N ARG A 255 15.00 15.12 -1.58
CA ARG A 255 14.35 13.87 -1.20
C ARG A 255 15.19 13.09 -0.18
N ILE A 256 16.50 13.00 -0.41
CA ILE A 256 17.44 12.27 0.46
C ILE A 256 17.43 12.85 1.89
N SER A 257 17.26 14.17 2.04
CA SER A 257 17.21 14.80 3.37
C SER A 257 15.98 14.40 4.20
N ARG A 258 14.90 13.93 3.59
CA ARG A 258 13.73 13.44 4.34
C ARG A 258 14.03 12.17 5.13
N CYS A 259 14.91 11.32 4.60
CA CYS A 259 15.34 10.09 5.27
C CYS A 259 16.63 10.25 6.07
N ASN A 260 17.32 11.40 5.96
CA ASN A 260 18.64 11.61 6.54
C ASN A 260 18.68 13.02 7.13
N ARG A 261 18.82 13.14 8.47
CA ARG A 261 18.89 14.43 9.20
C ARG A 261 20.19 15.21 8.92
N ARG A 262 20.66 15.26 7.67
CA ARG A 262 21.78 16.10 7.27
C ARG A 262 21.35 17.57 7.39
N ALA A 263 22.31 18.42 7.74
CA ALA A 263 22.11 19.86 7.88
C ALA A 263 21.43 20.46 6.63
N SER A 264 20.52 21.40 6.86
CA SER A 264 19.68 22.09 5.86
C SER A 264 20.47 22.72 4.69
N ASP A 265 21.78 22.94 4.87
CA ASP A 265 22.64 23.58 3.86
C ASP A 265 22.98 22.68 2.66
N ASP A 266 22.84 21.35 2.77
CA ASP A 266 23.13 20.41 1.66
C ASP A 266 21.93 20.18 0.70
N LEU A 267 20.85 20.96 0.83
CA LEU A 267 19.66 20.82 -0.03
C LEU A 267 19.80 21.49 -1.40
N ARG A 268 20.83 22.33 -1.56
CA ARG A 268 21.07 23.09 -2.79
C ARG A 268 21.44 22.18 -3.96
N CYS A 269 21.06 22.59 -5.16
CA CYS A 269 21.36 21.92 -6.39
C CYS A 269 22.87 21.65 -6.52
N ARG A 270 23.22 20.46 -7.02
CA ARG A 270 24.62 20.08 -7.28
C ARG A 270 25.31 21.01 -8.28
N GLY A 271 24.52 21.71 -9.09
CA GLY A 271 25.02 22.70 -10.04
C GLY A 271 25.33 24.07 -9.49
N LEU A 272 25.32 24.24 -8.17
CA LEU A 272 25.71 25.48 -7.48
C LEU A 272 24.90 26.72 -7.91
N CYS A 273 23.73 26.53 -8.53
CA CYS A 273 22.86 27.62 -8.98
C CYS A 273 22.02 28.26 -7.85
N GLY A 274 22.33 27.97 -6.58
CA GLY A 274 21.62 28.52 -5.40
C GLY A 274 20.23 27.94 -5.13
N CYS A 275 19.55 27.35 -6.11
CA CYS A 275 18.21 26.76 -5.94
C CYS A 275 18.23 25.41 -5.19
N PHE A 276 17.09 25.02 -4.63
CA PHE A 276 16.89 23.66 -4.09
C PHE A 276 16.99 22.60 -5.19
N GLY A 277 17.72 21.52 -4.92
CA GLY A 277 17.98 20.47 -5.88
C GLY A 277 16.82 19.48 -6.00
N SER A 278 15.64 19.92 -6.43
CA SER A 278 14.47 19.07 -6.69
C SER A 278 14.41 18.58 -8.14
N VAL A 279 13.50 17.64 -8.41
CA VAL A 279 13.31 17.09 -9.77
C VAL A 279 12.88 18.18 -10.74
N GLY A 280 11.87 18.99 -10.40
CA GLY A 280 11.44 20.11 -11.25
C GLY A 280 12.52 21.13 -11.49
N HIS A 281 13.24 21.53 -10.45
CA HIS A 281 14.37 22.44 -10.64
C HIS A 281 15.38 21.86 -11.63
N ILE A 282 15.83 20.61 -11.41
CA ILE A 282 16.85 19.95 -12.25
C ILE A 282 16.35 19.80 -13.69
N LEU A 283 15.08 19.47 -13.91
CA LEU A 283 14.57 19.13 -15.24
C LEU A 283 13.96 20.28 -16.01
N GLN A 284 13.54 21.36 -15.34
CA GLN A 284 12.85 22.49 -15.97
C GLN A 284 13.67 23.79 -15.92
N LYS A 285 14.40 24.07 -14.83
CA LYS A 285 14.96 25.41 -14.57
C LYS A 285 16.50 25.45 -14.56
N CYS A 286 17.17 24.41 -14.08
CA CYS A 286 18.61 24.43 -13.76
C CYS A 286 19.51 24.79 -14.95
N ALA A 287 20.42 25.75 -14.81
CA ALA A 287 21.33 26.14 -15.89
C ALA A 287 22.21 24.98 -16.40
N LEU A 288 22.73 24.14 -15.50
CA LEU A 288 23.58 23.01 -15.86
C LEU A 288 22.93 21.99 -16.79
N THR A 289 21.61 21.83 -16.71
CA THR A 289 20.87 20.84 -17.53
C THR A 289 20.24 21.47 -18.77
N HIS A 290 20.51 22.75 -19.05
CA HIS A 290 19.89 23.49 -20.14
C HIS A 290 20.08 22.80 -21.48
N GLU A 291 21.31 22.44 -21.85
CA GLU A 291 21.59 21.73 -23.10
C GLU A 291 20.84 20.40 -23.21
N ALA A 292 20.79 19.63 -22.11
CA ALA A 292 20.05 18.37 -22.07
C ALA A 292 18.53 18.60 -22.20
N ARG A 293 17.99 19.73 -21.72
CA ARG A 293 16.58 20.12 -21.95
C ARG A 293 16.34 20.42 -23.42
N CYS A 294 17.15 21.28 -24.03
CA CYS A 294 17.07 21.60 -25.45
C CYS A 294 17.18 20.35 -26.32
N ALA A 295 18.11 19.44 -25.99
CA ALA A 295 18.27 18.19 -26.72
C ALA A 295 17.03 17.27 -26.61
N ARG A 296 16.38 17.19 -25.44
CA ARG A 296 15.12 16.44 -25.29
C ARG A 296 13.98 17.08 -26.09
N HIS A 297 13.84 18.40 -25.99
CA HIS A 297 12.84 19.16 -26.74
C HIS A 297 13.01 18.93 -28.25
N ASN A 298 14.22 19.09 -28.78
CA ASN A 298 14.50 18.93 -30.20
C ASN A 298 14.21 17.52 -30.71
N ARG A 299 14.47 16.47 -29.92
CA ARG A 299 14.08 15.10 -30.27
C ARG A 299 12.57 14.92 -30.38
N VAL A 300 11.80 15.53 -29.47
CA VAL A 300 10.33 15.47 -29.52
C VAL A 300 9.83 16.19 -30.77
N VAL A 301 10.32 17.42 -31.03
CA VAL A 301 9.97 18.19 -32.23
C VAL A 301 10.30 17.42 -33.50
N GLN A 302 11.48 16.79 -33.60
CA GLN A 302 11.85 15.96 -34.75
C GLN A 302 10.94 14.75 -34.93
N THR A 303 10.50 14.12 -33.82
CA THR A 303 9.60 12.96 -33.87
C THR A 303 8.22 13.37 -34.36
N VAL A 304 7.67 14.46 -33.81
CA VAL A 304 6.38 15.01 -34.24
C VAL A 304 6.44 15.48 -35.69
N GLY A 305 7.52 16.17 -36.09
CA GLY A 305 7.72 16.61 -37.47
C GLY A 305 7.73 15.44 -38.46
N LYS A 306 8.36 14.31 -38.11
CA LYS A 306 8.32 13.08 -38.94
C LYS A 306 6.92 12.48 -39.04
N MET A 307 6.14 12.50 -37.96
CA MET A 307 4.76 12.00 -37.96
C MET A 307 3.81 12.87 -38.78
N LEU A 308 4.04 14.19 -38.81
CA LEU A 308 3.23 15.14 -39.59
C LEU A 308 3.61 15.19 -41.07
N SER A 309 4.82 14.74 -41.42
CA SER A 309 5.30 14.69 -42.81
C SER A 309 5.03 13.35 -43.50
N ALA A 310 4.48 12.38 -42.77
CA ALA A 310 4.11 11.04 -43.25
C ALA A 310 2.59 10.98 -43.46
#